data_AF-A0A377JTF0-F1
#
_entry.id   AF-A0A377JTF0-F1
#
_cell.length_a   1.000
_cell.length_b   1.000
_cell.length_c   1.000
_cell.angle_alpha   90.00
_cell.angle_beta   90.00
_cell.angle_gamma   90.00
#
_symmetry.space_group_name_H-M   'P 1'
#
loop_
_entity.id
_entity.type
_entity.pdbx_description
1 polymer ?
#
loop_
_entity_poly.entity_id
_entity_poly.type
_entity_poly.pdbx_seq_one_letter_code
_entity_poly.pdbx_strand_id
1 'polypeptide(L)'
;MLDSSPNQCLADSNPPATSQTFMPDTFVPMYALPAEITLFTQYALKSKAYIEFGCGGSTFLLCYLTQAQIFSVESNPAFINELSQNSLIQNALTHNRLRFYPINIGEVQKWGFPKDESQRHSFPLYSQSIFVSLDSTLRSQIDTIFIDGRFRVACALNAILYCPQSIIIIHDFFNRPHYHILLDFLECIDSANSLGIFQAKPTPDKQAILKLLEHYQFDPM
;
A
#
# COMPACT_ATOMS: atom_id res chain seq x y z
N MET A 1 25.81 2.63 -77.01
CA MET A 1 26.38 3.69 -76.16
C MET A 1 25.77 3.50 -74.79
N LEU A 2 26.53 2.96 -73.82
CA LEU A 2 27.13 3.73 -72.71
C LEU A 2 26.04 4.57 -72.01
N ASP A 3 25.67 4.41 -70.74
CA ASP A 3 26.44 4.01 -69.56
C ASP A 3 25.51 3.94 -68.31
N SER A 4 25.98 3.27 -67.26
CA SER A 4 25.77 3.46 -65.79
C SER A 4 24.39 3.49 -65.08
N SER A 5 24.19 2.46 -64.24
CA SER A 5 23.57 2.35 -62.88
C SER A 5 23.40 3.61 -62.00
N PRO A 6 22.80 3.55 -60.78
CA PRO A 6 21.74 2.70 -60.21
C PRO A 6 20.67 3.47 -59.37
N ASN A 7 19.63 2.76 -58.93
CA ASN A 7 18.81 2.96 -57.71
C ASN A 7 18.82 4.34 -57.02
N GLN A 8 17.69 5.04 -57.08
CA GLN A 8 17.23 5.89 -55.98
C GLN A 8 15.94 5.32 -55.42
N CYS A 9 16.04 4.87 -54.17
CA CYS A 9 14.94 4.37 -53.36
C CYS A 9 13.76 5.37 -53.35
N LEU A 10 12.57 4.85 -53.60
CA LEU A 10 11.33 5.45 -53.16
C LEU A 10 11.40 5.58 -51.63
N ALA A 11 11.54 6.80 -51.14
CA ALA A 11 11.27 7.10 -49.76
C ALA A 11 9.75 7.16 -49.59
N ASP A 12 9.16 6.01 -49.25
CA ASP A 12 7.84 5.98 -48.64
C ASP A 12 7.93 6.74 -47.32
N SER A 13 7.49 8.00 -47.33
CA SER A 13 7.28 8.78 -46.13
C SER A 13 6.09 8.19 -45.37
N ASN A 14 6.34 7.13 -44.60
CA ASN A 14 5.41 6.73 -43.56
C ASN A 14 5.26 7.91 -42.58
N PRO A 15 4.04 8.38 -42.29
CA PRO A 15 3.86 9.32 -41.20
C PRO A 15 4.40 8.68 -39.91
N PRO A 16 5.00 9.45 -38.99
CA PRO A 16 5.47 8.88 -37.74
C PRO A 16 4.30 8.19 -37.06
N ALA A 17 4.55 6.95 -36.61
CA ALA A 17 3.60 6.17 -35.87
C ALA A 17 3.16 6.94 -34.62
N THR A 18 2.02 7.63 -34.72
CA THR A 18 1.21 7.98 -33.56
C THR A 18 0.59 6.69 -33.06
N SER A 19 1.35 5.89 -32.29
CA SER A 19 0.72 4.89 -31.42
C SER A 19 0.31 5.57 -30.13
N GLN A 20 -0.77 6.35 -30.21
CA GLN A 20 -1.58 6.59 -29.03
C GLN A 20 -2.20 5.25 -28.62
N THR A 21 -1.80 4.75 -27.46
CA THR A 21 -2.76 4.13 -26.53
C THR A 21 -2.55 4.78 -25.18
N PHE A 22 -3.04 6.02 -25.07
CA PHE A 22 -3.49 6.52 -23.79
C PHE A 22 -4.68 5.64 -23.39
N MET A 23 -4.57 4.84 -22.35
CA MET A 23 -5.70 4.12 -21.75
C MET A 23 -6.17 4.95 -20.54
N PRO A 24 -7.08 5.91 -20.71
CA PRO A 24 -7.66 6.58 -19.55
C PRO A 24 -8.55 5.56 -18.83
N ASP A 25 -8.23 5.35 -17.55
CA ASP A 25 -9.12 4.80 -16.52
C ASP A 25 -9.37 3.29 -16.53
N THR A 26 -8.31 2.49 -16.66
CA THR A 26 -8.41 1.06 -16.32
C THR A 26 -8.63 0.90 -14.81
N PHE A 27 -9.73 0.24 -14.44
CA PHE A 27 -9.99 -0.21 -13.06
C PHE A 27 -8.79 -1.00 -12.53
N VAL A 28 -8.31 -0.63 -11.34
CA VAL A 28 -7.25 -1.37 -10.63
C VAL A 28 -7.93 -2.30 -9.61
N PRO A 29 -7.96 -3.62 -9.85
CA PRO A 29 -8.65 -4.55 -8.97
C PRO A 29 -7.96 -4.65 -7.61
N MET A 30 -8.75 -4.66 -6.54
CA MET A 30 -8.29 -5.14 -5.24
C MET A 30 -8.21 -6.67 -5.30
N TYR A 31 -7.04 -7.23 -5.02
CA TYR A 31 -6.81 -8.67 -5.03
C TYR A 31 -7.27 -9.31 -3.73
N ALA A 32 -8.58 -9.48 -3.58
CA ALA A 32 -9.22 -10.10 -2.42
C ALA A 32 -10.50 -10.83 -2.84
N LEU A 33 -11.05 -11.67 -1.96
CA LEU A 33 -12.33 -12.34 -2.23
C LEU A 33 -13.50 -11.33 -2.21
N PRO A 34 -14.62 -11.57 -2.92
CA PRO A 34 -15.73 -10.62 -2.96
C PRO A 34 -16.29 -10.22 -1.59
N ALA A 35 -16.34 -11.16 -0.63
CA ALA A 35 -16.76 -10.88 0.75
C ALA A 35 -15.74 -9.99 1.49
N GLU A 36 -14.45 -10.18 1.25
CA GLU A 36 -13.37 -9.35 1.81
C GLU A 36 -13.42 -7.94 1.23
N ILE A 37 -13.59 -7.79 -0.10
CA ILE A 37 -13.74 -6.48 -0.74
C ILE A 37 -14.97 -5.76 -0.20
N THR A 38 -16.08 -6.48 -0.01
CA THR A 38 -17.31 -5.92 0.56
C THR A 38 -17.08 -5.40 1.98
N LEU A 39 -16.47 -6.21 2.84
CA LEU A 39 -16.18 -5.84 4.22
C LEU A 39 -15.18 -4.69 4.31
N PHE A 40 -14.06 -4.76 3.58
CA PHE A 40 -13.09 -3.67 3.46
C PHE A 40 -13.79 -2.36 3.07
N THR A 41 -14.62 -2.41 2.02
CA THR A 41 -15.35 -1.24 1.51
C THR A 41 -16.27 -0.62 2.57
N GLN A 42 -17.00 -1.45 3.35
CA GLN A 42 -17.89 -0.97 4.40
C GLN A 42 -17.16 -0.15 5.48
N TYR A 43 -15.92 -0.52 5.80
CA TYR A 43 -15.08 0.21 6.75
C TYR A 43 -14.39 1.41 6.09
N ALA A 44 -13.84 1.24 4.88
CA ALA A 44 -13.18 2.30 4.13
C ALA A 44 -14.09 3.50 3.85
N LEU A 45 -15.39 3.27 3.58
CA LEU A 45 -16.37 4.35 3.36
C LEU A 45 -16.55 5.28 4.57
N LYS A 46 -16.15 4.85 5.78
CA LYS A 46 -16.24 5.64 7.00
C LYS A 46 -14.97 6.45 7.27
N SER A 47 -13.88 6.16 6.56
CA SER A 47 -12.56 6.75 6.79
C SER A 47 -12.52 8.22 6.37
N LYS A 48 -11.87 9.04 7.19
CA LYS A 48 -11.56 10.45 6.89
C LYS A 48 -10.06 10.67 6.76
N ALA A 49 -9.26 9.99 7.58
CA ALA A 49 -7.81 9.99 7.47
C ALA A 49 -7.28 8.56 7.61
N TYR A 50 -6.64 8.08 6.55
CA TYR A 50 -6.38 6.68 6.32
C TYR A 50 -4.89 6.45 6.04
N ILE A 51 -4.33 5.43 6.68
CA ILE A 51 -3.01 4.89 6.34
C ILE A 51 -3.20 3.53 5.67
N GLU A 52 -2.46 3.25 4.61
CA GLU A 52 -2.23 1.87 4.17
C GLU A 52 -0.75 1.53 4.10
N PHE A 53 -0.46 0.27 4.39
CA PHE A 53 0.80 -0.36 4.09
C PHE A 53 0.56 -1.33 2.94
N GLY A 54 1.24 -1.11 1.82
CA GLY A 54 0.95 -1.73 0.52
C GLY A 54 -0.06 -0.89 -0.27
N CYS A 55 0.31 -0.45 -1.47
CA CYS A 55 -0.61 0.27 -2.37
C CYS A 55 -1.21 -0.69 -3.43
N GLY A 56 -2.22 -0.23 -4.16
CA GLY A 56 -2.81 -0.96 -5.28
C GLY A 56 -4.32 -0.75 -5.43
N GLY A 57 -5.08 -1.84 -5.55
CA GLY A 57 -6.53 -1.78 -5.74
C GLY A 57 -7.28 -1.18 -4.56
N SER A 58 -6.79 -1.35 -3.33
CA SER A 58 -7.33 -0.64 -2.14
C SER A 58 -7.19 0.88 -2.31
N THR A 59 -6.01 1.35 -2.73
CA THR A 59 -5.76 2.77 -3.01
C THR A 59 -6.74 3.32 -4.04
N PHE A 60 -6.95 2.57 -5.13
CA PHE A 60 -7.91 2.93 -6.17
C PHE A 60 -9.34 3.01 -5.62
N LEU A 61 -9.79 2.01 -4.86
CA LEU A 61 -11.11 2.00 -4.24
C LEU A 61 -11.31 3.18 -3.28
N LEU A 62 -10.32 3.50 -2.44
CA LEU A 62 -10.38 4.66 -1.55
C LEU A 62 -10.47 5.98 -2.32
N CYS A 63 -9.68 6.12 -3.39
CA CYS A 63 -9.73 7.29 -4.25
C CYS A 63 -11.09 7.43 -4.95
N TYR A 64 -11.73 6.32 -5.31
CA TYR A 64 -13.01 6.27 -6.03
C TYR A 64 -14.20 6.52 -5.10
N LEU A 65 -14.23 5.87 -3.94
CA LEU A 65 -15.42 5.79 -3.08
C LEU A 65 -15.48 6.87 -2.00
N THR A 66 -14.36 7.53 -1.71
CA THR A 66 -14.24 8.38 -0.51
C THR A 66 -13.59 9.73 -0.81
N GLN A 67 -13.66 10.62 0.18
CA GLN A 67 -12.90 11.87 0.24
C GLN A 67 -11.81 11.84 1.31
N ALA A 68 -11.42 10.64 1.77
CA ALA A 68 -10.42 10.49 2.83
C ALA A 68 -9.07 11.07 2.41
N GLN A 69 -8.33 11.60 3.38
CA GLN A 69 -6.92 11.88 3.29
C GLN A 69 -6.16 10.54 3.38
N ILE A 70 -5.38 10.18 2.35
CA ILE A 70 -4.76 8.87 2.20
C ILE A 70 -3.24 9.00 2.27
N PHE A 71 -2.61 8.21 3.13
CA PHE A 71 -1.15 8.06 3.22
C PHE A 71 -0.79 6.60 2.97
N SER A 72 -0.03 6.33 1.91
CA SER A 72 0.18 4.97 1.41
C SER A 72 1.67 4.63 1.39
N VAL A 73 2.09 3.66 2.19
CA VAL A 73 3.47 3.17 2.28
C VAL A 73 3.67 2.05 1.27
N GLU A 74 4.71 2.15 0.45
CA GLU A 74 5.03 1.11 -0.54
C GLU A 74 6.55 0.92 -0.69
N SER A 75 6.96 -0.34 -0.86
CA SER A 75 8.35 -0.77 -1.05
C SER A 75 8.82 -0.74 -2.50
N ASN A 76 7.90 -0.88 -3.45
CA ASN A 76 8.19 -0.97 -4.88
C ASN A 76 7.94 0.38 -5.58
N PRO A 77 8.98 1.19 -5.84
CA PRO A 77 8.82 2.49 -6.50
C PRO A 77 8.32 2.35 -7.95
N ALA A 78 8.64 1.26 -8.65
CA ALA A 78 8.13 1.03 -10.00
C ALA A 78 6.61 0.84 -9.99
N PHE A 79 6.08 0.15 -8.98
CA PHE A 79 4.64 -0.04 -8.82
C PHE A 79 3.91 1.27 -8.46
N ILE A 80 4.52 2.13 -7.63
CA ILE A 80 4.00 3.49 -7.40
C ILE A 80 3.91 4.28 -8.71
N ASN A 81 4.97 4.23 -9.54
CA ASN A 81 5.03 4.95 -10.81
C ASN A 81 3.95 4.45 -11.79
N GLU A 82 3.74 3.14 -11.85
CA GLU A 82 2.68 2.49 -12.63
C GLU A 82 1.30 2.94 -12.15
N LEU A 83 1.01 2.82 -10.85
CA LEU A 83 -0.27 3.19 -10.25
C LEU A 83 -0.58 4.69 -10.45
N SER A 84 0.45 5.53 -10.43
CA SER A 84 0.35 6.98 -10.64
C SER A 84 -0.02 7.37 -12.07
N GLN A 85 0.02 6.45 -13.05
CA GLN A 85 -0.46 6.70 -14.41
C GLN A 85 -2.00 6.65 -14.51
N ASN A 86 -2.68 6.08 -13.51
CA ASN A 86 -4.14 6.06 -13.47
C ASN A 86 -4.68 7.47 -13.16
N SER A 87 -5.65 7.97 -13.94
CA SER A 87 -6.08 9.37 -13.82
C SER A 87 -6.75 9.69 -12.47
N LEU A 88 -7.46 8.72 -11.87
CA LEU A 88 -8.08 8.88 -10.56
C LEU A 88 -7.02 9.01 -9.46
N ILE A 89 -5.97 8.17 -9.52
CA ILE A 89 -4.83 8.24 -8.61
C ILE A 89 -4.08 9.56 -8.83
N GLN A 90 -3.80 9.92 -10.08
CA GLN A 90 -3.14 11.18 -10.44
C GLN A 90 -3.93 12.38 -9.90
N ASN A 91 -5.26 12.39 -10.04
CA ASN A 91 -6.11 13.43 -9.51
C ASN A 91 -6.02 13.53 -7.97
N ALA A 92 -6.02 12.40 -7.27
CA ALA A 92 -5.85 12.38 -5.81
C ALA A 92 -4.46 12.92 -5.39
N LEU A 93 -3.41 12.61 -6.15
CA LEU A 93 -2.05 13.13 -5.93
C LEU A 93 -1.99 14.65 -6.16
N THR A 94 -2.52 15.15 -7.28
CA THR A 94 -2.44 16.59 -7.63
C THR A 94 -3.19 17.47 -6.62
N HIS A 95 -4.23 16.94 -5.99
CA HIS A 95 -5.01 17.63 -4.96
C HIS A 95 -4.50 17.34 -3.54
N ASN A 96 -3.33 16.71 -3.38
CA ASN A 96 -2.74 16.33 -2.10
C ASN A 96 -3.66 15.46 -1.21
N ARG A 97 -4.65 14.77 -1.79
CA ARG A 97 -5.54 13.85 -1.09
C ARG A 97 -4.88 12.51 -0.85
N LEU A 98 -4.06 12.05 -1.79
CA LEU A 98 -3.19 10.88 -1.66
C LEU A 98 -1.73 11.32 -1.55
N ARG A 99 -0.97 10.69 -0.66
CA ARG A 99 0.49 10.84 -0.56
C ARG A 99 1.15 9.46 -0.43
N PHE A 100 2.07 9.15 -1.34
CA PHE A 100 2.88 7.96 -1.26
C PHE A 100 4.11 8.17 -0.37
N TYR A 101 4.45 7.15 0.41
CA TYR A 101 5.65 7.04 1.24
C TYR A 101 6.48 5.86 0.74
N PRO A 102 7.34 6.07 -0.29
CA PRO A 102 8.21 5.02 -0.79
C PRO A 102 9.30 4.69 0.24
N ILE A 103 9.41 3.42 0.63
CA ILE A 103 10.46 2.95 1.55
C ILE A 103 11.37 1.97 0.83
N ASN A 104 12.64 2.35 0.71
CA ASN A 104 13.65 1.50 0.10
C ASN A 104 14.05 0.36 1.06
N ILE A 105 13.57 -0.84 0.77
CA ILE A 105 13.95 -2.09 1.45
C ILE A 105 14.85 -2.98 0.57
N GLY A 106 15.54 -2.39 -0.40
CA GLY A 106 16.37 -3.11 -1.37
C GLY A 106 15.64 -3.41 -2.67
N GLU A 107 16.29 -4.18 -3.54
CA GLU A 107 15.62 -4.71 -4.74
C GLU A 107 14.44 -5.57 -4.29
N VAL A 108 13.26 -5.38 -4.88
CA VAL A 108 12.05 -6.10 -4.52
C VAL A 108 11.60 -7.02 -5.65
N GLN A 109 10.98 -8.13 -5.27
CA GLN A 109 10.34 -9.09 -6.16
C GLN A 109 8.83 -8.85 -6.19
N LYS A 110 8.08 -9.90 -6.57
CA LYS A 110 6.61 -9.89 -6.56
C LYS A 110 6.10 -9.46 -5.18
N TRP A 111 5.02 -8.65 -5.19
CA TRP A 111 4.37 -8.15 -3.97
C TRP A 111 5.25 -7.29 -3.06
N GLY A 112 6.29 -6.66 -3.61
CA GLY A 112 7.19 -5.80 -2.83
C GLY A 112 8.07 -6.58 -1.86
N PHE A 113 8.20 -7.90 -2.02
CA PHE A 113 9.03 -8.71 -1.13
C PHE A 113 10.51 -8.42 -1.37
N PRO A 114 11.34 -8.12 -0.35
CA PRO A 114 12.75 -7.83 -0.54
C PRO A 114 13.47 -9.07 -1.10
N LYS A 115 14.26 -8.88 -2.17
CA LYS A 115 15.00 -9.96 -2.83
C LYS A 115 16.06 -10.58 -1.93
N ASP A 116 16.68 -9.75 -1.09
CA ASP A 116 17.69 -10.12 -0.13
C ASP A 116 17.68 -9.15 1.07
N GLU A 117 18.60 -9.36 2.01
CA GLU A 117 18.74 -8.55 3.22
C GLU A 117 19.78 -7.42 3.09
N SER A 118 20.19 -7.03 1.87
CA SER A 118 21.18 -5.96 1.66
C SER A 118 20.80 -4.63 2.32
N GLN A 119 19.50 -4.34 2.36
CA GLN A 119 18.90 -3.15 2.98
C GLN A 119 18.19 -3.45 4.30
N ARG A 120 18.56 -4.54 5.02
CA ARG A 120 17.93 -4.94 6.28
C ARG A 120 17.85 -3.82 7.32
N HIS A 121 18.87 -2.97 7.39
CA HIS A 121 18.90 -1.82 8.30
C HIS A 121 17.75 -0.81 8.07
N SER A 122 17.18 -0.80 6.86
CA SER A 122 16.06 0.06 6.47
C SER A 122 14.69 -0.61 6.64
N PHE A 123 14.63 -1.93 6.89
CA PHE A 123 13.36 -2.66 7.06
C PHE A 123 12.43 -2.05 8.13
N PRO A 124 12.93 -1.63 9.32
CA PRO A 124 12.08 -1.01 10.32
C PRO A 124 11.32 0.23 9.82
N LEU A 125 11.92 0.97 8.87
CA LEU A 125 11.32 2.19 8.32
C LEU A 125 10.00 1.92 7.61
N TYR A 126 9.81 0.73 7.04
CA TYR A 126 8.56 0.38 6.34
C TYR A 126 7.36 0.44 7.28
N SER A 127 7.50 -0.10 8.49
CA SER A 127 6.40 -0.18 9.46
C SER A 127 6.27 1.03 10.37
N GLN A 128 7.32 1.86 10.50
CA GLN A 128 7.37 2.93 11.52
C GLN A 128 7.35 4.35 10.94
N SER A 129 8.04 4.59 9.82
CA SER A 129 8.42 5.94 9.40
C SER A 129 7.24 6.88 9.20
N ILE A 130 6.12 6.39 8.67
CA ILE A 130 4.90 7.17 8.46
C ILE A 130 4.36 7.77 9.76
N PHE A 131 4.37 7.00 10.85
CA PHE A 131 3.86 7.45 12.15
C PHE A 131 4.75 8.53 12.78
N VAL A 132 6.06 8.48 12.51
CA VAL A 132 7.03 9.46 13.01
C VAL A 132 7.05 10.72 12.15
N SER A 133 6.78 10.59 10.85
CA SER A 133 6.83 11.68 9.88
C SER A 133 5.58 12.54 9.87
N LEU A 134 4.42 11.97 10.22
CA LEU A 134 3.18 12.73 10.38
C LEU A 134 3.25 13.57 11.66
N ASP A 135 2.86 14.83 11.56
CA ASP A 135 2.71 15.69 12.74
C ASP A 135 1.67 15.10 13.71
N SER A 136 1.78 15.46 14.99
CA SER A 136 0.94 14.86 16.04
C SER A 136 -0.55 15.13 15.84
N THR A 137 -0.93 16.27 15.25
CA THR A 137 -2.34 16.61 15.00
C THR A 137 -2.91 15.69 13.94
N LEU A 138 -2.23 15.58 12.79
CA LEU A 138 -2.66 14.72 11.70
C LEU A 138 -2.65 13.24 12.09
N ARG A 139 -1.62 12.80 12.82
CA ARG A 139 -1.55 11.43 13.33
C ARG A 139 -2.70 11.09 14.28
N SER A 140 -3.12 12.03 15.13
CA SER A 140 -4.26 11.82 16.03
C SER A 140 -5.62 11.72 15.32
N GLN A 141 -5.68 12.17 14.06
CA GLN A 141 -6.89 12.11 13.23
C GLN A 141 -6.98 10.81 12.42
N ILE A 142 -5.91 10.02 12.34
CA ILE A 142 -5.94 8.73 11.63
C ILE A 142 -6.98 7.83 12.28
N ASP A 143 -8.02 7.51 11.51
CA ASP A 143 -9.17 6.74 11.97
C ASP A 143 -9.19 5.32 11.41
N THR A 144 -8.41 5.05 10.35
CA THR A 144 -8.38 3.76 9.67
C THR A 144 -6.95 3.45 9.22
N ILE A 145 -6.51 2.22 9.45
CA ILE A 145 -5.21 1.71 9.02
C ILE A 145 -5.42 0.36 8.33
N PHE A 146 -5.03 0.26 7.06
CA PHE A 146 -5.06 -0.99 6.30
C PHE A 146 -3.67 -1.58 6.14
N ILE A 147 -3.55 -2.87 6.43
CA ILE A 147 -2.28 -3.60 6.40
C ILE A 147 -2.40 -4.74 5.39
N ASP A 148 -1.87 -4.49 4.18
CA ASP A 148 -1.83 -5.45 3.08
C ASP A 148 -0.47 -5.47 2.35
N GLY A 149 0.54 -4.87 2.97
CA GLY A 149 1.90 -4.76 2.46
C GLY A 149 2.81 -5.83 3.02
N ARG A 150 4.05 -5.42 3.30
CA ARG A 150 5.08 -6.22 3.99
C ARG A 150 5.13 -5.87 5.48
N PHE A 151 5.86 -6.66 6.26
CA PHE A 151 6.09 -6.42 7.69
C PHE A 151 4.79 -6.27 8.50
N ARG A 152 3.76 -7.08 8.17
CA ARG A 152 2.38 -6.84 8.61
C ARG A 152 2.23 -6.80 10.14
N VAL A 153 2.94 -7.69 10.84
CA VAL A 153 2.94 -7.69 12.32
C VAL A 153 3.54 -6.40 12.87
N ALA A 154 4.68 -5.94 12.35
CA ALA A 154 5.30 -4.69 12.79
C ALA A 154 4.43 -3.47 12.46
N CYS A 155 3.75 -3.46 11.31
CA CYS A 155 2.80 -2.40 10.96
C CYS A 155 1.64 -2.33 11.97
N ALA A 156 1.08 -3.48 12.36
CA ALA A 156 0.00 -3.55 13.34
C ALA A 156 0.46 -3.12 14.74
N LEU A 157 1.64 -3.58 15.17
CA LEU A 157 2.22 -3.19 16.46
C LEU A 157 2.48 -1.68 16.52
N ASN A 158 3.02 -1.07 15.47
CA ASN A 158 3.18 0.38 15.39
C ASN A 158 1.83 1.10 15.35
N ALA A 159 0.83 0.61 14.60
CA ALA A 159 -0.51 1.16 14.60
C ALA A 159 -1.11 1.24 16.01
N ILE A 160 -0.94 0.19 16.82
CA ILE A 160 -1.39 0.16 18.23
C ILE A 160 -0.67 1.22 19.07
N LEU A 161 0.64 1.41 18.88
CA LEU A 161 1.41 2.40 19.65
C LEU A 161 1.06 3.85 19.30
N TYR A 162 0.88 4.14 18.00
CA TYR A 162 0.82 5.49 17.47
C TYR A 162 -0.61 5.99 17.21
N CYS A 163 -1.53 5.09 16.87
CA CYS A 163 -2.91 5.37 16.49
C CYS A 163 -3.90 4.37 17.16
N PRO A 164 -3.90 4.21 18.50
CA PRO A 164 -4.67 3.18 19.19
C PRO A 164 -6.19 3.29 19.03
N GLN A 165 -6.70 4.43 18.59
CA GLN A 165 -8.14 4.67 18.37
C GLN A 165 -8.61 4.33 16.94
N SER A 166 -7.68 4.00 16.04
CA SER A 166 -8.01 3.68 14.66
C SER A 166 -8.62 2.29 14.52
N ILE A 167 -9.44 2.10 13.49
CA ILE A 167 -9.80 0.78 12.99
C ILE A 167 -8.60 0.21 12.24
N ILE A 168 -8.14 -0.96 12.65
CA ILE A 168 -7.01 -1.66 12.04
C ILE A 168 -7.56 -2.81 11.20
N ILE A 169 -7.35 -2.76 9.90
CA ILE A 169 -7.78 -3.78 8.94
C ILE A 169 -6.53 -4.55 8.50
N ILE A 170 -6.54 -5.87 8.66
CA ILE A 170 -5.39 -6.72 8.30
C ILE A 170 -5.87 -7.77 7.30
N HIS A 171 -5.37 -7.69 6.06
CA HIS A 171 -5.65 -8.70 5.03
C HIS A 171 -4.81 -9.95 5.27
N ASP A 172 -5.27 -11.12 4.80
CA ASP A 172 -4.63 -12.42 5.06
C ASP A 172 -4.33 -12.68 6.54
N PHE A 173 -5.18 -12.23 7.48
CA PHE A 173 -4.96 -12.44 8.90
C PHE A 173 -5.20 -13.90 9.30
N PHE A 174 -6.41 -14.41 9.09
CA PHE A 174 -6.83 -15.71 9.65
C PHE A 174 -6.19 -16.93 8.98
N ASN A 175 -5.66 -16.77 7.77
CA ASN A 175 -4.93 -17.83 7.05
C ASN A 175 -3.42 -17.82 7.35
N ARG A 176 -2.93 -16.92 8.22
CA ARG A 176 -1.51 -16.77 8.57
C ARG A 176 -1.32 -16.82 10.10
N PRO A 177 -1.15 -18.03 10.67
CA PRO A 177 -1.11 -18.20 12.13
C PRO A 177 -0.05 -17.38 12.86
N HIS A 178 1.05 -17.01 12.21
CA HIS A 178 2.09 -16.16 12.83
C HIS A 178 1.63 -14.73 13.10
N TYR A 179 0.55 -14.26 12.46
CA TYR A 179 -0.07 -12.97 12.75
C TYR A 179 -0.94 -12.99 14.01
N HIS A 180 -1.35 -14.19 14.48
CA HIS A 180 -2.27 -14.31 15.61
C HIS A 180 -1.64 -13.85 16.94
N ILE A 181 -0.32 -13.65 17.01
CA ILE A 181 0.34 -12.96 18.13
C ILE A 181 -0.25 -11.57 18.40
N LEU A 182 -0.83 -10.94 17.38
CA LEU A 182 -1.50 -9.65 17.52
C LEU A 182 -2.79 -9.73 18.34
N LEU A 183 -3.41 -10.91 18.49
CA LEU A 183 -4.63 -11.09 19.29
C LEU A 183 -4.39 -10.85 20.78
N ASP A 184 -3.15 -10.81 21.25
CA ASP A 184 -2.83 -10.37 22.61
C ASP A 184 -3.15 -8.89 22.81
N PHE A 185 -3.06 -8.07 21.75
CA PHE A 185 -3.19 -6.62 21.78
C PHE A 185 -4.39 -6.07 21.00
N LEU A 186 -4.98 -6.87 20.12
CA LEU A 186 -6.12 -6.51 19.28
C LEU A 186 -7.37 -7.28 19.69
N GLU A 187 -8.51 -6.62 19.60
CA GLU A 187 -9.84 -7.23 19.63
C GLU A 187 -10.38 -7.28 18.20
N CYS A 188 -10.81 -8.46 17.76
CA CYS A 188 -11.45 -8.62 16.46
C CYS A 188 -12.91 -8.17 16.56
N ILE A 189 -13.28 -7.16 15.76
CA ILE A 189 -14.63 -6.59 15.76
C ILE A 189 -15.47 -7.05 14.58
N ASP A 190 -14.84 -7.52 13.49
CA ASP A 190 -15.50 -8.09 12.31
C ASP A 190 -14.50 -8.90 11.48
N SER A 191 -14.98 -9.78 10.60
CA SER A 191 -14.15 -10.59 9.72
C SER A 191 -14.89 -11.11 8.49
N ALA A 192 -14.14 -11.32 7.41
CA ALA A 192 -14.62 -12.06 6.24
C ALA A 192 -13.45 -12.88 5.70
N ASN A 193 -13.62 -14.19 5.60
CA ASN A 193 -12.60 -15.10 5.10
C ASN A 193 -11.25 -14.89 5.82
N SER A 194 -10.25 -14.35 5.13
CA SER A 194 -8.93 -14.09 5.70
C SER A 194 -8.76 -12.66 6.23
N LEU A 195 -9.63 -11.72 5.83
CA LEU A 195 -9.61 -10.32 6.27
C LEU A 195 -10.15 -10.21 7.71
N GLY A 196 -9.39 -9.56 8.58
CA GLY A 196 -9.82 -9.21 9.93
C GLY A 196 -9.91 -7.71 10.15
N ILE A 197 -10.94 -7.28 10.89
CA ILE A 197 -11.11 -5.91 11.36
C ILE A 197 -10.90 -5.89 12.87
N PHE A 198 -10.09 -4.95 13.34
CA PHE A 198 -9.61 -4.91 14.71
C PHE A 198 -9.67 -3.50 15.31
N GLN A 199 -9.72 -3.48 16.64
CA GLN A 199 -9.37 -2.33 17.46
C GLN A 199 -8.29 -2.72 18.46
N ALA A 200 -7.46 -1.76 18.88
CA ALA A 200 -6.53 -1.99 19.97
C ALA A 200 -7.31 -2.25 21.27
N LYS A 201 -6.91 -3.26 22.03
CA LYS A 201 -7.44 -3.50 23.36
C LYS A 201 -7.17 -2.31 24.27
N PRO A 202 -8.02 -2.06 25.28
CA PRO A 202 -7.74 -1.06 26.29
C PRO A 202 -6.39 -1.32 26.97
N THR A 203 -5.56 -0.27 27.10
CA THR A 203 -4.28 -0.32 27.81
C THR A 203 -3.36 -1.48 27.39
N PRO A 204 -2.93 -1.56 26.11
CA PRO A 204 -2.07 -2.65 25.66
C PRO A 204 -0.71 -2.58 26.35
N ASP A 205 -0.11 -3.75 26.63
CA ASP A 205 1.23 -3.83 27.21
C ASP A 205 2.28 -3.31 26.22
N LYS A 206 2.65 -2.03 26.41
CA LYS A 206 3.63 -1.34 25.56
C LYS A 206 5.01 -1.99 25.60
N GLN A 207 5.42 -2.55 26.73
CA GLN A 207 6.73 -3.19 26.83
C GLN A 207 6.76 -4.49 26.03
N ALA A 208 5.69 -5.28 26.11
CA ALA A 208 5.54 -6.47 25.27
C ALA A 208 5.51 -6.12 23.77
N ILE A 209 4.80 -5.06 23.38
CA ILE A 209 4.77 -4.59 21.99
C ILE A 209 6.18 -4.21 21.51
N LEU A 210 6.91 -3.41 22.29
CA LEU A 210 8.27 -2.99 21.92
C LEU A 210 9.21 -4.18 21.77
N LYS A 211 9.10 -5.19 22.64
CA LYS A 211 9.88 -6.43 22.54
C LYS A 211 9.54 -7.23 21.29
N LEU A 212 8.27 -7.30 20.88
CA LEU A 212 7.89 -7.96 19.63
C LEU A 212 8.39 -7.18 18.41
N LEU A 213 8.36 -5.84 18.47
CA LEU A 213 8.89 -4.99 17.40
C LEU A 213 10.37 -5.25 17.13
N GLU A 214 11.19 -5.53 18.15
CA GLU A 214 12.62 -5.89 17.97
C GLU A 214 12.82 -7.02 16.96
N HIS A 215 11.87 -7.95 16.89
CA HIS A 215 11.89 -9.09 15.98
C HIS A 215 11.14 -8.80 14.66
N TYR A 216 9.85 -8.45 14.76
CA TYR A 216 8.96 -8.37 13.59
C TYR A 216 9.26 -7.20 12.66
N GLN A 217 9.98 -6.17 13.10
CA GLN A 217 10.44 -5.08 12.22
C GLN A 217 11.40 -5.55 11.13
N PHE A 218 11.92 -6.78 11.23
CA PHE A 218 12.75 -7.41 10.22
C PHE A 218 12.11 -8.63 9.55
N ASP A 219 10.83 -8.90 9.83
CA ASP A 219 10.07 -10.00 9.22
C ASP A 219 9.21 -9.47 8.06
N PRO A 220 9.62 -9.63 6.79
CA PRO A 220 8.89 -9.08 5.64
C PRO A 220 7.59 -9.84 5.32
N MET A 221 7.23 -10.90 6.05
CA MET A 221 6.13 -11.80 5.71
C MET A 221 4.74 -11.18 5.76
#